data_AF-V2XNF2-F1
#
_entry.id   AF-V2XNF2-F1
#
_cell.length_a   1.000
_cell.length_b   1.000
_cell.length_c   1.000
_cell.angle_alpha   90.00
_cell.angle_beta   90.00
_cell.angle_gamma   90.00
#
_symmetry.space_group_name_H-M   'P 1'
#
loop_
_entity.id
_entity.type
_entity.pdbx_description
1 polymer ?
#
loop_
_entity_poly.entity_id
_entity_poly.type
_entity_poly.pdbx_seq_one_letter_code
_entity_poly.pdbx_strand_id
1 'polypeptide(L)'
;MPTNSAVASAIATASPGTAEYATQIKELVGKLGITGDCKAILTDGDMAAKWETYFDETHNWRTRSGTPEFMSFYLQTAMEGSDDQYLQSPVDDLHSFFWVTLWAVMFNGLNRTRSIKEKRWQGNLVGSAASKLSVPYELRPSTGNSPITEQMKPLLRDWYNAMQGLNDDWSVVSRLPDGIEAREWYLPHFHHFAFRGVVETLELMLKHHSTLLKYPPFPST
;
A
#
# COMPACT_ATOMS: atom_id res chain seq x y z
N MET A 1 11.12 22.00 17.35
CA MET A 1 12.20 21.11 16.91
C MET A 1 12.26 19.93 17.86
N PRO A 2 12.26 18.68 17.37
CA PRO A 2 12.43 17.51 18.24
C PRO A 2 13.83 17.54 18.87
N THR A 3 13.94 17.09 20.13
CA THR A 3 15.21 17.04 20.86
C THR A 3 15.99 15.77 20.47
N ASN A 4 17.32 15.76 20.62
CA ASN A 4 18.15 14.57 20.36
C ASN A 4 17.67 13.31 21.10
N SER A 5 17.06 13.47 22.28
CA SER A 5 16.44 12.38 23.04
C SER A 5 15.18 11.80 22.37
N ALA A 6 14.36 12.63 21.72
CA ALA A 6 13.16 12.17 21.02
C ALA A 6 13.51 11.43 19.73
N VAL A 7 14.53 11.91 19.01
CA VAL A 7 15.08 11.27 17.81
C VAL A 7 15.66 9.89 18.14
N ALA A 8 16.50 9.80 19.16
CA ALA A 8 17.07 8.53 19.61
C ALA A 8 15.98 7.55 20.07
N SER A 9 14.93 8.04 20.74
CA SER A 9 13.79 7.21 21.13
C SER A 9 13.03 6.66 19.93
N ALA A 10 12.80 7.46 18.87
CA ALA A 10 12.09 7.03 17.67
C ALA A 10 12.85 5.91 16.92
N ILE A 11 14.16 6.11 16.73
CA ILE A 11 15.06 5.10 16.14
C ILE A 11 15.04 3.82 16.98
N ALA A 12 15.15 3.95 18.30
CA ALA A 12 15.16 2.83 19.23
C ALA A 12 13.81 2.08 19.26
N THR A 13 12.68 2.72 18.98
CA THR A 13 11.37 2.05 18.90
C THR A 13 11.14 1.31 17.58
N ALA A 14 11.71 1.78 16.47
CA ALA A 14 11.48 1.21 15.15
C ALA A 14 12.12 -0.18 14.96
N SER A 15 13.31 -0.40 15.54
CA SER A 15 14.06 -1.65 15.39
C SER A 15 13.44 -2.86 16.14
N PRO A 16 13.09 -2.77 17.44
CA PRO A 16 12.43 -3.85 18.17
C PRO A 16 11.04 -4.19 17.61
N GLY A 17 10.27 -3.18 17.20
CA GLY A 17 8.93 -3.39 16.61
C GLY A 17 8.96 -4.25 15.34
N THR A 18 10.05 -4.20 14.56
CA THR A 18 10.18 -5.01 13.33
C THR A 18 10.21 -6.52 13.63
N ALA A 19 10.90 -6.95 14.69
CA ALA A 19 10.98 -8.37 15.04
C ALA A 19 9.63 -8.91 15.58
N GLU A 20 8.92 -8.07 16.33
CA GLU A 20 7.56 -8.39 16.80
C GLU A 20 6.60 -8.54 15.63
N TYR A 21 6.61 -7.60 14.68
CA TYR A 21 5.80 -7.71 13.46
C TYR A 21 6.15 -8.94 12.64
N ALA A 22 7.43 -9.29 12.48
CA ALA A 22 7.83 -10.50 11.77
C ALA A 22 7.24 -11.77 12.42
N THR A 23 7.14 -11.80 13.74
CA THR A 23 6.49 -12.89 14.48
C THR A 23 4.99 -12.90 14.23
N GLN A 24 4.34 -11.74 14.31
CA GLN A 24 2.90 -11.60 14.03
C GLN A 24 2.54 -11.99 12.60
N ILE A 25 3.37 -11.64 11.61
CA ILE A 25 3.18 -12.04 10.21
C ILE A 25 3.11 -13.58 10.12
N LYS A 26 4.06 -14.29 10.75
CA LYS A 26 4.06 -15.77 10.73
C LYS A 26 2.78 -16.33 11.34
N GLU A 27 2.31 -15.77 12.46
CA GLU A 27 1.07 -16.20 13.09
C GLU A 27 -0.16 -15.93 12.21
N LEU A 28 -0.26 -14.75 11.60
CA LEU A 28 -1.38 -14.35 10.76
C LEU A 28 -1.43 -15.16 9.46
N VAL A 29 -0.28 -15.40 8.82
CA VAL A 29 -0.13 -16.29 7.66
C VAL A 29 -0.65 -17.70 8.01
N GLY A 30 -0.28 -18.22 9.19
CA GLY A 30 -0.79 -19.49 9.68
C GLY A 30 -2.31 -19.51 9.89
N LYS A 31 -2.87 -18.46 10.51
CA LYS A 31 -4.33 -18.33 10.72
C LYS A 31 -5.12 -18.21 9.41
N LEU A 32 -4.52 -17.62 8.38
CA LEU A 32 -5.09 -17.52 7.03
C LEU A 32 -4.94 -18.81 6.22
N GLY A 33 -4.27 -19.83 6.74
CA GLY A 33 -4.02 -21.09 6.03
C GLY A 33 -3.08 -20.93 4.83
N ILE A 34 -2.28 -19.86 4.79
CA ILE A 34 -1.29 -19.65 3.73
C ILE A 34 -0.15 -20.66 3.97
N THR A 35 0.00 -21.58 3.02
CA THR A 35 1.01 -22.64 3.07
C THR A 35 2.41 -22.12 2.71
N GLY A 36 3.45 -22.83 3.13
CA GLY A 36 4.83 -22.58 2.67
C GLY A 36 5.09 -22.91 1.19
N ASP A 37 4.09 -23.46 0.48
CA ASP A 37 4.19 -23.73 -0.95
C ASP A 37 4.31 -22.43 -1.74
N CYS A 38 5.33 -22.33 -2.58
CA CYS A 38 5.41 -21.26 -3.58
C CYS A 38 4.29 -21.47 -4.61
N LYS A 39 3.28 -20.60 -4.60
CA LYS A 39 2.17 -20.63 -5.58
C LYS A 39 2.48 -19.78 -6.82
N ALA A 40 3.33 -18.77 -6.69
CA ALA A 40 3.76 -17.90 -7.77
C ALA A 40 5.11 -17.26 -7.42
N ILE A 41 5.91 -16.95 -8.45
CA ILE A 41 7.06 -16.07 -8.35
C ILE A 41 6.68 -14.79 -9.08
N LEU A 42 6.63 -13.69 -8.35
CA LEU A 42 6.47 -12.35 -8.90
C LEU A 42 7.86 -11.73 -8.96
N THR A 43 8.34 -11.43 -10.16
CA THR A 43 9.64 -10.80 -10.37
C THR A 43 9.46 -9.63 -11.31
N ASP A 44 9.78 -8.44 -10.82
CA ASP A 44 9.97 -7.25 -11.62
C ASP A 44 11.05 -6.43 -10.93
N GLY A 45 12.29 -6.55 -11.41
CA GLY A 45 13.49 -6.05 -10.73
C GLY A 45 14.16 -4.89 -11.44
N ASP A 46 13.67 -4.49 -12.61
CA ASP A 46 14.21 -3.40 -13.43
C ASP A 46 13.96 -2.03 -12.80
N MET A 47 12.91 -1.91 -11.98
CA MET A 47 12.53 -0.69 -11.28
C MET A 47 12.95 -0.66 -9.80
N ALA A 48 13.65 -1.69 -9.31
CA ALA A 48 14.10 -1.78 -7.93
C ALA A 48 15.26 -0.81 -7.65
N ALA A 49 15.20 -0.11 -6.52
CA ALA A 49 16.24 0.81 -6.11
C ALA A 49 17.39 0.11 -5.37
N LYS A 50 18.62 0.61 -5.52
CA LYS A 50 19.78 0.11 -4.79
C LYS A 50 19.78 0.63 -3.36
N TRP A 51 19.55 -0.26 -2.40
CA TRP A 51 19.44 0.08 -0.98
C TRP A 51 20.67 0.77 -0.37
N GLU A 52 21.85 0.55 -0.95
CA GLU A 52 23.12 1.11 -0.48
C GLU A 52 23.16 2.63 -0.61
N THR A 53 22.67 3.16 -1.73
CA THR A 53 22.74 4.57 -2.09
C THR A 53 21.38 5.27 -2.00
N TYR A 54 20.31 4.52 -1.78
CA TYR A 54 18.93 5.01 -1.87
C TYR A 54 18.65 6.27 -1.06
N PHE A 55 19.15 6.35 0.18
CA PHE A 55 18.84 7.49 1.06
C PHE A 55 19.65 8.75 0.78
N ASP A 56 20.72 8.63 0.00
CA ASP A 56 21.66 9.71 -0.29
C ASP A 56 21.47 10.28 -1.70
N GLU A 57 20.67 9.60 -2.53
CA GLU A 57 20.36 9.99 -3.90
C GLU A 57 19.23 11.03 -3.98
N THR A 58 19.23 11.81 -5.06
CA THR A 58 18.16 12.74 -5.38
C THR A 58 16.93 12.00 -5.92
N HIS A 59 15.77 12.23 -5.32
CA HIS A 59 14.50 11.60 -5.69
C HIS A 59 13.58 12.56 -6.44
N ASN A 60 13.98 12.96 -7.65
CA ASN A 60 13.18 13.81 -8.53
C ASN A 60 12.42 12.98 -9.58
N TRP A 61 11.71 13.64 -10.50
CA TRP A 61 10.84 12.95 -11.47
C TRP A 61 11.60 11.99 -12.41
N ARG A 62 12.92 12.13 -12.54
CA ARG A 62 13.75 11.25 -13.39
C ARG A 62 14.14 9.95 -12.71
N THR A 63 14.23 9.96 -11.38
CA THR A 63 14.67 8.79 -10.58
C THR A 63 13.49 8.04 -9.98
N ARG A 64 12.32 8.67 -9.91
CA ARG A 64 11.08 8.03 -9.47
C ARG A 64 10.52 7.12 -10.55
N SER A 65 10.03 5.98 -10.10
CA SER A 65 9.58 4.90 -10.95
C SER A 65 8.19 4.43 -10.50
N GLY A 66 7.39 3.96 -11.44
CA GLY A 66 6.15 3.23 -11.18
C GLY A 66 5.17 3.35 -12.35
N THR A 67 4.07 2.60 -12.25
CA THR A 67 2.92 2.73 -13.15
C THR A 67 1.88 3.65 -12.49
N PRO A 68 1.47 4.78 -13.11
CA PRO A 68 0.60 5.78 -12.47
C PRO A 68 -0.67 5.22 -11.83
N GLU A 69 -1.27 4.22 -12.44
CA GLU A 69 -2.46 3.50 -11.97
C GLU A 69 -2.26 2.91 -10.56
N PHE A 70 -1.04 2.45 -10.27
CA PHE A 70 -0.72 1.73 -9.04
C PHE A 70 0.02 2.57 -8.00
N MET A 71 0.59 3.72 -8.36
CA MET A 71 1.28 4.59 -7.40
C MET A 71 0.36 5.05 -6.25
N SER A 72 0.95 5.35 -5.08
CA SER A 72 0.25 6.09 -4.04
C SER A 72 -0.20 7.48 -4.55
N PHE A 73 -1.15 8.11 -3.85
CA PHE A 73 -1.61 9.45 -4.22
C PHE A 73 -0.47 10.47 -4.19
N TYR A 74 0.38 10.42 -3.17
CA TYR A 74 1.48 11.38 -2.99
C TYR A 74 2.59 11.17 -4.01
N LEU A 75 2.98 9.92 -4.27
CA LEU A 75 3.95 9.61 -5.32
C LEU A 75 3.45 10.07 -6.69
N GLN A 76 2.21 9.73 -7.05
CA GLN A 76 1.66 10.13 -8.34
C GLN A 76 1.55 11.66 -8.46
N THR A 77 1.06 12.34 -7.41
CA THR A 77 0.99 13.82 -7.39
C THR A 77 2.37 14.44 -7.55
N ALA A 78 3.38 13.90 -6.87
CA ALA A 78 4.74 14.39 -6.98
C ALA A 78 5.34 14.09 -8.36
N MET A 79 4.86 13.07 -9.09
CA MET A 79 5.27 12.82 -10.48
C MET A 79 4.53 13.73 -11.48
N GLU A 80 3.28 14.09 -11.17
CA GLU A 80 2.46 15.02 -11.97
C GLU A 80 2.93 16.48 -11.80
N GLY A 81 3.33 16.88 -10.59
CA GLY A 81 3.93 18.17 -10.28
C GLY A 81 5.46 18.13 -10.44
N SER A 82 6.04 18.97 -11.28
CA SER A 82 7.47 18.90 -11.62
C SER A 82 8.42 19.19 -10.44
N ASP A 83 9.60 18.54 -10.50
CA ASP A 83 10.84 18.73 -9.71
C ASP A 83 10.84 18.54 -8.18
N ASP A 84 9.68 18.31 -7.56
CA ASP A 84 9.64 18.01 -6.12
C ASP A 84 10.46 16.75 -5.78
N GLN A 85 11.23 16.86 -4.69
CA GLN A 85 11.88 15.72 -4.05
C GLN A 85 10.81 14.88 -3.36
N TYR A 86 10.77 13.59 -3.67
CA TYR A 86 9.87 12.66 -3.02
C TYR A 86 10.58 11.33 -2.77
N LEU A 87 10.92 11.07 -1.50
CA LEU A 87 11.47 9.79 -1.08
C LEU A 87 10.33 8.75 -1.09
N GLN A 88 10.37 7.83 -2.06
CA GLN A 88 9.43 6.69 -2.05
C GLN A 88 9.72 5.84 -0.81
N SER A 89 8.65 5.33 -0.22
CA SER A 89 8.67 4.61 1.06
C SER A 89 7.96 3.27 0.91
N PRO A 90 8.13 2.34 1.87
CA PRO A 90 7.38 1.09 1.86
C PRO A 90 5.86 1.29 1.96
N VAL A 91 5.40 2.46 2.42
CA VAL A 91 3.98 2.82 2.41
C VAL A 91 3.48 3.00 0.98
N ASP A 92 4.31 3.49 0.05
CA ASP A 92 3.97 3.59 -1.37
C ASP A 92 3.80 2.20 -2.02
N ASP A 93 4.63 1.23 -1.64
CA ASP A 93 4.51 -0.16 -2.10
C ASP A 93 3.21 -0.81 -1.59
N LEU A 94 2.86 -0.55 -0.32
CA LEU A 94 1.61 -1.05 0.29
C LEU A 94 0.37 -0.42 -0.36
N HIS A 95 0.42 0.89 -0.67
CA HIS A 95 -0.62 1.53 -1.49
C HIS A 95 -0.71 0.90 -2.88
N SER A 96 0.43 0.56 -3.49
CA SER A 96 0.45 -0.10 -4.79
C SER A 96 -0.27 -1.44 -4.76
N PHE A 97 -0.09 -2.22 -3.67
CA PHE A 97 -0.81 -3.46 -3.49
C PHE A 97 -2.33 -3.25 -3.35
N PHE A 98 -2.76 -2.22 -2.63
CA PHE A 98 -4.16 -1.83 -2.57
C PHE A 98 -4.71 -1.45 -3.95
N TRP A 99 -4.02 -0.58 -4.70
CA TRP A 99 -4.48 -0.10 -6.00
C TRP A 99 -4.53 -1.21 -7.05
N VAL A 100 -3.55 -2.11 -7.08
CA VAL A 100 -3.58 -3.32 -7.92
C VAL A 100 -4.78 -4.19 -7.56
N THR A 101 -5.07 -4.39 -6.28
CA THR A 101 -6.24 -5.17 -5.84
C THR A 101 -7.55 -4.53 -6.29
N LEU A 102 -7.71 -3.21 -6.09
CA LEU A 102 -8.89 -2.48 -6.53
C LEU A 102 -9.04 -2.53 -8.06
N TRP A 103 -7.95 -2.34 -8.79
CA TRP A 103 -7.90 -2.47 -10.24
C TRP A 103 -8.34 -3.87 -10.67
N ALA A 104 -7.82 -4.93 -10.05
CA ALA A 104 -8.19 -6.31 -10.34
C ALA A 104 -9.68 -6.57 -10.13
N VAL A 105 -10.30 -5.99 -9.10
CA VAL A 105 -11.76 -6.08 -8.86
C VAL A 105 -12.55 -5.35 -9.96
N MET A 106 -12.13 -4.13 -10.32
CA MET A 106 -12.84 -3.30 -11.31
C MET A 106 -12.73 -3.89 -12.73
N PHE A 107 -11.55 -4.35 -13.11
CA PHE A 107 -11.24 -4.87 -14.45
C PHE A 107 -11.44 -6.38 -14.58
N ASN A 108 -11.89 -7.08 -13.53
CA ASN A 108 -12.17 -8.51 -13.57
C ASN A 108 -13.13 -8.87 -14.74
N GLY A 109 -12.72 -9.79 -15.62
CA GLY A 109 -13.51 -10.19 -16.80
C GLY A 109 -14.85 -10.89 -16.45
N LEU A 110 -14.99 -11.38 -15.23
CA LEU A 110 -16.22 -11.97 -14.71
C LEU A 110 -17.22 -10.90 -14.25
N ASN A 111 -16.78 -9.65 -14.13
CA ASN A 111 -17.64 -8.51 -13.90
C ASN A 111 -18.36 -8.09 -15.20
N ARG A 112 -19.30 -8.93 -15.66
CA ARG A 112 -20.06 -8.71 -16.91
C ARG A 112 -21.22 -7.71 -16.75
N THR A 113 -21.63 -7.44 -15.51
CA THR A 113 -22.77 -6.56 -15.17
C THR A 113 -22.31 -5.28 -14.49
N ARG A 114 -21.27 -4.62 -15.02
CA ARG A 114 -20.78 -3.36 -14.47
C ARG A 114 -21.83 -2.26 -14.56
N SER A 115 -22.07 -1.61 -13.43
CA SER A 115 -22.86 -0.39 -13.35
C SER A 115 -22.17 0.78 -14.09
N ILE A 116 -22.93 1.83 -14.40
CA ILE A 116 -22.37 3.09 -14.93
C ILE A 116 -21.32 3.67 -13.96
N LYS A 117 -21.57 3.51 -12.65
CA LYS A 117 -20.68 3.93 -11.57
C LYS A 117 -19.33 3.22 -11.63
N GLU A 118 -19.33 1.90 -11.79
CA GLU A 118 -18.09 1.11 -11.93
C GLU A 118 -17.32 1.45 -13.22
N LYS A 119 -18.01 1.73 -14.33
CA LYS A 119 -17.34 2.21 -15.56
C LYS A 119 -16.64 3.55 -15.34
N ARG A 120 -17.26 4.47 -14.59
CA ARG A 120 -16.62 5.73 -14.18
C ARG A 120 -15.40 5.46 -13.30
N TRP A 121 -15.51 4.56 -12.33
CA TRP A 121 -14.38 4.18 -11.48
C TRP A 121 -13.21 3.63 -12.28
N GLN A 122 -13.45 2.78 -13.29
CA GLN A 122 -12.40 2.31 -14.19
C GLN A 122 -11.67 3.47 -14.87
N GLY A 123 -12.42 4.46 -15.39
CA GLY A 123 -11.84 5.66 -15.98
C GLY A 123 -11.04 6.50 -14.97
N ASN A 124 -11.51 6.60 -13.73
CA ASN A 124 -10.83 7.35 -12.68
C ASN A 124 -9.53 6.66 -12.22
N LEU A 125 -9.49 5.33 -12.19
CA LEU A 125 -8.29 4.55 -11.81
C LEU A 125 -7.12 4.71 -12.79
N VAL A 126 -7.41 4.98 -14.08
CA VAL A 126 -6.40 5.24 -15.12
C VAL A 126 -6.12 6.74 -15.32
N GLY A 127 -6.72 7.59 -14.47
CA GLY A 127 -6.59 9.04 -14.55
C GLY A 127 -5.49 9.61 -13.67
N SER A 128 -5.59 10.91 -13.40
CA SER A 128 -4.71 11.62 -12.47
C SER A 128 -4.86 11.13 -11.03
N ALA A 129 -3.88 11.48 -10.19
CA ALA A 129 -3.89 11.16 -8.76
C ALA A 129 -5.20 11.59 -8.09
N ALA A 130 -5.67 12.81 -8.40
CA ALA A 130 -6.93 13.35 -7.88
C ALA A 130 -8.17 12.56 -8.35
N SER A 131 -8.20 12.16 -9.62
CA SER A 131 -9.29 11.34 -10.16
C SER A 131 -9.34 9.97 -9.47
N LYS A 132 -8.18 9.32 -9.32
CA LYS A 132 -8.04 8.00 -8.67
C LYS A 132 -8.50 8.03 -7.21
N LEU A 133 -8.16 9.09 -6.48
CA LEU A 133 -8.52 9.28 -5.07
C LEU A 133 -10.05 9.31 -4.84
N SER A 134 -10.85 9.67 -5.85
CA SER A 134 -12.32 9.65 -5.71
C SER A 134 -12.90 8.25 -5.51
N VAL A 135 -12.25 7.19 -6.03
CA VAL A 135 -12.83 5.85 -6.06
C VAL A 135 -13.01 5.27 -4.65
N PRO A 136 -12.00 5.27 -3.76
CA PRO A 136 -12.18 4.78 -2.40
C PRO A 136 -13.24 5.55 -1.59
N TYR A 137 -13.41 6.85 -1.82
CA TYR A 137 -14.46 7.63 -1.14
C TYR A 137 -15.87 7.21 -1.55
N GLU A 138 -16.03 6.69 -2.76
CA GLU A 138 -17.30 6.19 -3.28
C GLU A 138 -17.55 4.71 -2.94
N LEU A 139 -16.59 3.99 -2.33
CA LEU A 139 -16.78 2.64 -1.77
C LEU A 139 -17.66 2.61 -0.49
N ARG A 140 -18.33 3.73 -0.16
CA ARG A 140 -19.31 3.79 0.93
C ARG A 140 -20.49 2.83 0.70
N PRO A 141 -21.28 2.50 1.74
CA PRO A 141 -22.42 1.59 1.60
C PRO A 141 -23.47 2.11 0.61
N SER A 142 -23.34 1.73 -0.66
CA SER A 142 -24.33 1.91 -1.72
C SER A 142 -24.61 0.56 -2.38
N THR A 143 -25.83 0.33 -2.84
CA THR A 143 -26.20 -0.86 -3.63
C THR A 143 -26.05 -0.60 -5.13
N GLY A 144 -26.11 -1.65 -5.94
CA GLY A 144 -26.18 -1.55 -7.40
C GLY A 144 -24.85 -1.68 -8.14
N ASN A 145 -23.75 -2.05 -7.46
CA ASN A 145 -22.53 -2.48 -8.14
C ASN A 145 -22.60 -3.97 -8.51
N SER A 146 -21.62 -4.44 -9.26
CA SER A 146 -21.48 -5.87 -9.56
C SER A 146 -21.25 -6.73 -8.29
N PRO A 147 -21.54 -8.05 -8.36
CA PRO A 147 -21.39 -8.95 -7.22
C PRO A 147 -19.98 -8.94 -6.60
N ILE A 148 -18.92 -8.96 -7.42
CA ILE A 148 -17.54 -8.95 -6.93
C ILE A 148 -17.21 -7.63 -6.22
N THR A 149 -17.67 -6.51 -6.76
CA THR A 149 -17.48 -5.20 -6.15
C THR A 149 -18.22 -5.12 -4.81
N GLU A 150 -19.48 -5.54 -4.74
CA GLU A 150 -20.25 -5.53 -3.48
C GLU A 150 -19.61 -6.41 -2.41
N GLN A 151 -19.07 -7.57 -2.80
CA GLN A 151 -18.36 -8.47 -1.90
C GLN A 151 -17.06 -7.86 -1.36
N MET A 152 -16.25 -7.25 -2.23
CA MET A 152 -14.93 -6.73 -1.86
C MET A 152 -14.99 -5.36 -1.19
N LYS A 153 -16.07 -4.61 -1.37
CA LYS A 153 -16.24 -3.23 -0.87
C LYS A 153 -15.93 -3.07 0.63
N PRO A 154 -16.40 -3.94 1.56
CA PRO A 154 -16.07 -3.82 2.98
C PRO A 154 -14.57 -3.91 3.26
N LEU A 155 -13.88 -4.88 2.64
CA LEU A 155 -12.43 -5.05 2.77
C LEU A 155 -11.69 -3.86 2.17
N LEU A 156 -12.01 -3.48 0.93
CA LEU A 156 -11.33 -2.38 0.22
C LEU A 156 -11.46 -1.04 0.98
N ARG A 157 -12.62 -0.77 1.58
CA ARG A 157 -12.82 0.43 2.39
C ARG A 157 -11.96 0.42 3.66
N ASP A 158 -12.01 -0.67 4.41
CA ASP A 158 -11.26 -0.79 5.66
C ASP A 158 -9.75 -0.77 5.38
N TRP A 159 -9.32 -1.38 4.27
CA TRP A 159 -7.94 -1.38 3.81
C TRP A 159 -7.46 0.00 3.40
N TYR A 160 -8.25 0.74 2.60
CA TYR A 160 -7.90 2.10 2.26
C TYR A 160 -7.72 2.98 3.51
N ASN A 161 -8.63 2.85 4.50
CA ASN A 161 -8.50 3.60 5.75
C ASN A 161 -7.23 3.24 6.54
N ALA A 162 -6.83 1.96 6.57
CA ALA A 162 -5.58 1.54 7.19
C ALA A 162 -4.36 2.16 6.48
N MET A 163 -4.37 2.18 5.14
CA MET A 163 -3.29 2.82 4.37
C MET A 163 -3.22 4.32 4.62
N GLN A 164 -4.36 5.01 4.76
CA GLN A 164 -4.37 6.43 5.16
C GLN A 164 -3.74 6.64 6.53
N GLY A 165 -4.04 5.77 7.50
CA GLY A 165 -3.41 5.83 8.83
C GLY A 165 -1.90 5.62 8.78
N LEU A 166 -1.42 4.63 8.01
CA LEU A 166 0.02 4.42 7.80
C LEU A 166 0.70 5.61 7.14
N ASN A 167 0.03 6.24 6.16
CA ASN A 167 0.56 7.44 5.51
C ASN A 167 0.62 8.64 6.47
N ASP A 168 -0.42 8.83 7.29
CA ASP A 168 -0.43 9.88 8.32
C ASP A 168 0.73 9.69 9.30
N ASP A 169 0.96 8.45 9.76
CA ASP A 169 2.09 8.12 10.63
C ASP A 169 3.44 8.29 9.91
N TRP A 170 3.55 7.89 8.65
CA TRP A 170 4.76 8.07 7.84
C TRP A 170 5.10 9.56 7.67
N SER A 171 4.09 10.41 7.50
CA SER A 171 4.28 11.86 7.33
C SER A 171 4.98 12.53 8.52
N VAL A 172 4.90 11.92 9.71
CA VAL A 172 5.59 12.39 10.93
C VAL A 172 7.09 12.13 10.85
N VAL A 173 7.50 11.01 10.24
CA VAL A 173 8.90 10.56 10.19
C VAL A 173 9.56 10.73 8.82
N SER A 174 8.81 11.14 7.80
CA SER A 174 9.31 11.37 6.45
C SER A 174 10.28 12.56 6.35
N ARG A 175 10.32 13.43 7.37
CA ARG A 175 11.26 14.55 7.47
C ARG A 175 12.53 14.14 8.23
N LEU A 176 13.67 14.30 7.57
CA LEU A 176 14.98 14.09 8.19
C LEU A 176 15.25 15.15 9.27
N PRO A 177 15.53 14.76 10.53
CA PRO A 177 15.94 15.70 11.57
C PRO A 177 17.33 16.31 11.30
N ASP A 178 17.52 17.55 11.72
CA ASP A 178 18.81 18.24 11.57
C ASP A 178 19.95 17.49 12.29
N GLY A 179 21.08 17.31 11.60
CA GLY A 179 22.28 16.70 12.17
C GLY A 179 22.25 15.18 12.30
N ILE A 180 21.26 14.51 11.70
CA ILE A 180 21.17 13.04 11.62
C ILE A 180 21.42 12.58 10.19
N GLU A 181 22.19 11.50 10.04
CA GLU A 181 22.44 10.91 8.73
C GLU A 181 21.16 10.27 8.17
N ALA A 182 20.90 10.47 6.87
CA ALA A 182 19.68 10.01 6.20
C ALA A 182 19.47 8.50 6.39
N ARG A 183 20.53 7.71 6.20
CA ARG A 183 20.48 6.25 6.39
C ARG A 183 20.17 5.86 7.84
N GLU A 184 20.73 6.55 8.83
CA GLU A 184 20.48 6.26 10.25
C GLU A 184 19.02 6.51 10.61
N TRP A 185 18.44 7.59 10.05
CA TRP A 185 17.06 7.94 10.28
C TRP A 185 16.08 7.03 9.50
N TYR A 186 16.23 6.92 8.19
CA TYR A 186 15.22 6.30 7.34
C TYR A 186 15.23 4.77 7.40
N LEU A 187 16.39 4.12 7.44
CA LEU A 187 16.49 2.65 7.42
C LEU A 187 15.60 1.94 8.47
N PRO A 188 15.67 2.30 9.77
CA PRO A 188 14.83 1.65 10.78
C PRO A 188 13.33 1.94 10.56
N HIS A 189 12.96 3.16 10.13
CA HIS A 189 11.57 3.50 9.84
C HIS A 189 11.04 2.77 8.60
N PHE A 190 11.85 2.62 7.54
CA PHE A 190 11.48 1.83 6.37
C PHE A 190 11.12 0.39 6.78
N HIS A 191 11.97 -0.27 7.56
CA HIS A 191 11.66 -1.61 8.06
C HIS A 191 10.40 -1.64 8.93
N HIS A 192 10.27 -0.68 9.85
CA HIS A 192 9.10 -0.59 10.72
C HIS A 192 7.80 -0.51 9.91
N PHE A 193 7.69 0.43 8.97
CA PHE A 193 6.48 0.64 8.17
C PHE A 193 6.22 -0.50 7.19
N ALA A 194 7.26 -1.09 6.59
CA ALA A 194 7.11 -2.26 5.72
C ALA A 194 6.47 -3.43 6.46
N PHE A 195 6.99 -3.78 7.65
CA PHE A 195 6.49 -4.91 8.42
C PHE A 195 5.13 -4.61 9.05
N ARG A 196 4.95 -3.42 9.64
CA ARG A 196 3.67 -2.99 10.21
C ARG A 196 2.55 -3.04 9.18
N GLY A 197 2.77 -2.48 7.99
CA GLY A 197 1.73 -2.44 6.97
C GLY A 197 1.37 -3.82 6.42
N VAL A 198 2.32 -4.76 6.36
CA VAL A 198 2.01 -6.16 6.06
C VAL A 198 1.15 -6.79 7.16
N VAL A 199 1.48 -6.56 8.44
CA VAL A 199 0.65 -7.02 9.57
C VAL A 199 -0.78 -6.49 9.47
N GLU A 200 -0.95 -5.17 9.36
CA GLU A 200 -2.27 -4.54 9.27
C GLU A 200 -3.07 -5.06 8.06
N THR A 201 -2.39 -5.30 6.93
CA THR A 201 -3.02 -5.91 5.75
C THR A 201 -3.50 -7.33 6.03
N LEU A 202 -2.67 -8.18 6.66
CA LEU A 202 -3.03 -9.55 6.98
C LEU A 202 -4.15 -9.62 8.03
N GLU A 203 -4.16 -8.73 9.01
CA GLU A 203 -5.26 -8.61 9.99
C GLU A 203 -6.58 -8.26 9.31
N LEU A 204 -6.56 -7.36 8.32
CA LEU A 204 -7.74 -7.04 7.51
C LEU A 204 -8.21 -8.24 6.69
N MET A 205 -7.28 -8.99 6.07
CA MET A 205 -7.62 -10.23 5.36
C MET A 205 -8.29 -11.22 6.30
N LEU A 206 -7.78 -11.37 7.52
CA LEU A 206 -8.34 -12.28 8.52
C LEU A 206 -9.71 -11.81 9.00
N LYS A 207 -9.88 -10.51 9.28
CA LYS A 207 -11.15 -9.89 9.66
C LYS A 207 -12.24 -10.13 8.61
N HIS A 208 -11.89 -10.04 7.33
CA HIS A 208 -12.82 -10.20 6.21
C HIS A 208 -12.81 -11.61 5.61
N HIS A 209 -12.10 -12.56 6.21
CA HIS A 209 -11.85 -13.90 5.67
C HIS A 209 -13.14 -14.65 5.30
N SER A 210 -14.16 -14.60 6.15
CA SER A 210 -15.46 -15.23 5.87
C SER A 210 -16.15 -14.65 4.64
N THR A 211 -15.96 -13.36 4.35
CA THR A 211 -16.50 -12.71 3.14
C THR A 211 -15.69 -13.11 1.91
N LEU A 212 -14.38 -13.26 2.03
CA LEU A 212 -13.50 -13.70 0.95
C LEU A 212 -13.82 -15.14 0.51
N LEU A 213 -14.20 -16.01 1.45
CA LEU A 213 -14.55 -17.42 1.17
C LEU A 213 -15.97 -17.67 0.62
N LYS A 214 -16.85 -16.65 0.59
CA LYS A 214 -18.27 -16.83 0.22
C LYS A 214 -18.51 -17.20 -1.25
N TYR A 215 -17.53 -17.03 -2.13
CA TYR A 215 -17.61 -17.52 -3.51
C TYR A 215 -16.55 -18.59 -3.74
N PRO A 216 -16.89 -19.70 -4.42
CA PRO A 216 -15.90 -20.71 -4.81
C PRO A 216 -14.81 -20.05 -5.66
N PRO A 217 -13.61 -20.67 -5.78
CA PRO A 217 -12.62 -20.20 -6.73
C PRO A 217 -13.32 -19.98 -8.07
N PHE A 218 -13.07 -18.79 -8.65
CA PHE A 218 -13.61 -18.38 -9.94
C PHE A 218 -13.60 -19.58 -10.89
N PRO A 219 -14.70 -19.84 -11.62
CA PRO A 219 -14.84 -21.05 -12.41
C PRO A 219 -13.58 -21.23 -13.24
N SER A 220 -12.92 -22.37 -13.04
CA SER A 220 -11.80 -22.81 -13.86
C SER A 220 -12.29 -22.80 -15.30
N THR A 221 -11.80 -21.84 -16.08
CA THR A 221 -12.01 -21.76 -17.52
C THR A 221 -11.48 -23.00 -18.21
#